data_AF-Q24407-F1
#
_entry.id   AF-Q24407-F1
#
_cell.length_a   1.000
_cell.length_b   1.000
_cell.length_c   1.000
_cell.angle_alpha   90.00
_cell.angle_beta   90.00
_cell.angle_gamma   90.00
#
_symmetry.space_group_name_H-M   'P 1'
#
loop_
_entity.id
_entity.type
_entity.pdbx_description
1 polymer ?
#
loop_
_entity_poly.entity_id
_entity_poly.type
_entity_poly.pdbx_seq_one_letter_code
_entity_poly.pdbx_strand_id
1 'polypeptide(L)'
;MLSQSLLSGMRVLRTEARRNFGIVAPALNKASDPIQQLFLDKVREYKQKSAGGKLVDSNPDIERELKTELDRVAKQFGSDGKTDMLKFPEFQFPDVKVDPITQAPQ
;
A
#
# COMPACT_ATOMS: atom_id res chain seq x y z
N MET A 1 47.64 -34.20 11.62
CA MET A 1 46.59 -33.93 10.61
C MET A 1 45.72 -32.71 10.96
N LEU A 2 45.30 -32.53 12.22
CA LEU A 2 44.51 -31.36 12.66
C LEU A 2 45.15 -29.99 12.32
N SER A 3 46.47 -29.87 12.49
CA SER A 3 47.19 -28.60 12.25
C SER A 3 47.19 -28.17 10.78
N GLN A 4 47.25 -29.12 9.84
CA GLN A 4 47.23 -28.81 8.41
C GLN A 4 45.85 -28.33 7.95
N SER A 5 44.77 -28.91 8.47
CA SER A 5 43.39 -28.46 8.22
C SER A 5 43.11 -27.08 8.83
N LEU A 6 43.68 -26.78 9.99
CA LEU A 6 43.58 -25.45 10.61
C LEU A 6 44.30 -24.37 9.79
N LEU A 7 45.51 -24.68 9.32
CA LEU A 7 46.30 -23.76 8.48
C LEU A 7 45.64 -23.53 7.11
N SER A 8 45.06 -24.57 6.48
CA SER A 8 44.31 -24.42 5.23
C SER A 8 43.02 -23.63 5.45
N GLY A 9 42.28 -23.89 6.54
CA GLY A 9 41.08 -23.15 6.93
C GLY A 9 41.36 -21.65 7.14
N MET A 10 42.45 -21.30 7.84
CA MET A 10 42.87 -19.91 8.01
C MET A 10 43.22 -19.23 6.69
N ARG A 11 43.88 -19.95 5.75
CA ARG A 11 44.19 -19.41 4.42
C ARG A 11 42.93 -19.17 3.58
N VAL A 12 41.97 -20.09 3.61
CA VAL A 12 40.68 -19.92 2.94
C VAL A 12 39.94 -18.73 3.54
N LEU A 13 39.78 -18.66 4.87
CA LEU A 13 39.11 -17.54 5.53
C LEU A 13 39.76 -16.19 5.23
N ARG A 14 41.11 -16.12 5.21
CA ARG A 14 41.83 -14.91 4.79
C ARG A 14 41.55 -14.54 3.33
N THR A 15 41.47 -15.54 2.46
CA THR A 15 41.20 -15.33 1.02
C THR A 15 39.78 -14.85 0.80
N GLU A 16 38.79 -15.49 1.44
CA GLU A 16 37.38 -15.11 1.40
C GLU A 16 37.14 -13.73 2.02
N ALA A 17 37.73 -13.44 3.20
CA ALA A 17 37.61 -12.13 3.82
C ALA A 17 38.19 -11.01 2.94
N ARG A 18 39.34 -11.24 2.29
CA ARG A 18 39.96 -10.27 1.37
C ARG A 18 39.13 -10.08 0.10
N ARG A 19 38.52 -11.14 -0.45
CA ARG A 19 37.62 -11.06 -1.60
C ARG A 19 36.34 -10.31 -1.26
N ASN A 20 35.73 -10.64 -0.12
CA ASN A 20 34.46 -10.05 0.31
C ASN A 20 34.61 -8.57 0.70
N PHE A 21 35.75 -8.15 1.27
CA PHE A 21 35.95 -6.74 1.63
C PHE A 21 35.84 -5.80 0.43
N GLY A 22 36.37 -6.18 -0.74
CA GLY A 22 36.27 -5.39 -1.97
C GLY A 22 34.84 -5.34 -2.54
N ILE A 23 34.10 -6.44 -2.45
CA ILE A 23 32.70 -6.52 -2.93
C ILE A 23 31.77 -5.68 -2.04
N VAL A 24 32.07 -5.61 -0.74
CA VAL A 24 31.27 -4.85 0.23
C VAL A 24 31.66 -3.36 0.24
N ALA A 25 32.76 -2.95 -0.40
CA ALA A 25 33.22 -1.57 -0.42
C ALA A 25 32.18 -0.56 -0.95
N PRO A 26 31.47 -0.81 -2.08
CA PRO A 26 30.39 0.09 -2.53
C PRO A 26 29.21 0.17 -1.55
N ALA A 27 28.95 -0.90 -0.78
CA ALA A 27 27.88 -0.93 0.21
C ALA A 27 28.26 -0.23 1.54
N LEU A 28 29.56 -0.15 1.86
CA LEU A 28 30.09 0.57 3.03
C LEU A 28 30.37 2.04 2.74
N ASN A 29 30.60 2.40 1.47
CA ASN A 29 30.71 3.78 1.07
C ASN A 29 29.35 4.47 1.22
N LYS A 30 29.32 5.61 1.91
CA LYS A 30 28.21 6.54 1.80
C LYS A 30 27.97 6.82 0.31
N ALA A 31 26.71 6.91 -0.10
CA ALA A 31 26.37 7.33 -1.46
C ALA A 31 27.11 8.63 -1.77
N SER A 32 28.13 8.55 -2.63
CA SER A 32 29.03 9.66 -2.91
C SER A 32 28.38 10.71 -3.80
N ASP A 33 27.42 10.28 -4.61
CA ASP A 33 26.56 11.12 -5.41
C ASP A 33 25.46 11.73 -4.54
N PRO A 34 25.35 13.08 -4.46
CA PRO A 34 24.27 13.75 -3.74
C PRO A 34 22.87 13.26 -4.14
N ILE A 35 22.65 12.88 -5.40
CA ILE A 35 21.34 12.40 -5.88
C ILE A 35 21.00 11.04 -5.25
N GLN A 36 21.95 10.11 -5.22
CA GLN A 36 21.76 8.82 -4.56
C GLN A 36 21.52 8.97 -3.06
N GLN A 37 22.21 9.91 -2.41
CA GLN A 37 22.00 10.21 -1.00
C GLN A 37 20.58 10.75 -0.74
N LEU A 38 20.11 11.70 -1.57
CA LEU A 38 18.73 12.22 -1.50
C LEU A 38 17.68 11.12 -1.69
N PHE A 39 17.90 10.20 -2.63
CA PHE A 39 17.01 9.06 -2.85
C PHE A 39 16.93 8.18 -1.58
N LEU A 40 18.07 7.80 -1.01
CA LEU A 40 18.12 6.98 0.20
C LEU A 40 17.44 7.68 1.38
N ASP A 41 17.65 8.99 1.52
CA ASP A 41 17.03 9.77 2.59
C ASP A 41 15.51 9.84 2.43
N LYS A 42 14.99 9.94 1.19
CA LYS A 42 13.55 9.87 0.92
C LYS A 42 12.94 8.49 1.16
N VAL A 43 13.66 7.42 0.83
CA VAL A 43 13.23 6.04 1.16
C VAL A 43 13.17 5.84 2.69
N ARG A 44 14.14 6.37 3.43
CA ARG A 44 14.15 6.31 4.91
C ARG A 44 13.01 7.14 5.51
N GLU A 45 12.79 8.35 5.01
CA GLU A 45 11.67 9.21 5.42
C GLU A 45 10.33 8.51 5.20
N TYR A 46 10.13 7.93 4.01
CA TYR A 46 8.92 7.16 3.69
C TYR A 46 8.74 5.99 4.67
N LYS A 47 9.78 5.18 4.91
CA LYS A 47 9.70 4.05 5.85
C LYS A 47 9.31 4.46 7.27
N GLN A 48 9.77 5.62 7.73
CA GLN A 48 9.41 6.16 9.04
C GLN A 48 7.94 6.62 9.07
N LYS A 49 7.49 7.30 8.02
CA LYS A 49 6.12 7.84 7.91
C LYS A 49 5.07 6.79 7.58
N SER A 50 5.43 5.68 6.93
CA SER A 50 4.48 4.65 6.49
C SER A 50 4.00 3.70 7.60
N ALA A 51 4.51 3.84 8.83
CA ALA A 51 4.14 2.98 9.94
C ALA A 51 2.77 3.39 10.53
N GLY A 52 1.93 2.41 10.85
CA GLY A 52 0.73 2.63 11.68
C GLY A 52 -0.62 2.66 10.97
N GLY A 53 -0.68 2.47 9.64
CA GLY A 53 -1.92 2.23 8.90
C GLY A 53 -2.96 3.36 8.91
N LYS A 54 -2.58 4.53 9.43
CA LYS A 54 -3.41 5.75 9.48
C LYS A 54 -2.92 6.74 8.43
N LEU A 55 -3.71 7.79 8.20
CA LEU A 55 -3.28 8.94 7.42
C LEU A 55 -2.00 9.53 8.02
N VAL A 56 -0.97 9.64 7.19
CA VAL A 56 0.32 10.24 7.54
C VAL A 56 0.09 11.73 7.79
N ASP A 57 0.62 12.25 8.90
CA ASP A 57 0.56 13.67 9.27
C ASP A 57 -0.87 14.26 9.23
N SER A 58 -1.87 13.45 9.66
CA SER A 58 -3.28 13.86 9.70
C SER A 58 -3.52 15.07 10.61
N ASN A 59 -4.45 15.93 10.21
CA ASN A 59 -4.95 17.04 11.02
C ASN A 59 -6.50 17.05 11.00
N PRO A 60 -7.16 17.80 11.91
CA PRO A 60 -8.62 17.81 11.98
C PRO A 60 -9.31 18.26 10.67
N ASP A 61 -8.66 19.10 9.87
CA ASP A 61 -9.20 19.56 8.59
C ASP A 61 -9.20 18.45 7.54
N ILE A 62 -8.11 17.69 7.43
CA ILE A 62 -7.98 16.54 6.53
C ILE A 62 -8.98 15.45 6.90
N GLU A 63 -9.16 15.15 8.19
CA GLU A 63 -10.14 14.15 8.64
C GLU A 63 -11.58 14.59 8.35
N ARG A 64 -11.87 15.87 8.50
CA ARG A 64 -13.17 16.46 8.14
C ARG A 64 -13.41 16.41 6.64
N GLU A 65 -12.41 16.68 5.82
CA GLU A 65 -12.49 16.55 4.36
C GLU A 65 -12.73 15.10 3.95
N LEU A 66 -11.94 14.15 4.48
CA LEU A 66 -12.13 12.72 4.25
C LEU A 66 -13.57 12.29 4.59
N LYS A 67 -14.08 12.69 5.75
CA LYS A 67 -15.46 12.37 6.16
C LYS A 67 -16.49 12.97 5.21
N THR A 68 -16.29 14.22 4.78
CA THR A 68 -17.20 14.92 3.86
C THR A 68 -17.26 14.22 2.50
N GLU A 69 -16.11 13.78 1.98
CA GLU A 69 -16.05 13.05 0.71
C GLU A 69 -16.64 11.65 0.82
N LEU A 70 -16.41 10.94 1.94
CA LEU A 70 -17.05 9.65 2.20
C LEU A 70 -18.58 9.78 2.29
N ASP A 71 -19.09 10.82 2.97
CA ASP A 71 -20.53 11.08 3.06
C ASP A 71 -21.13 11.46 1.69
N ARG A 72 -20.38 12.19 0.86
CA ARG A 72 -20.79 12.50 -0.52
C ARG A 72 -20.92 11.24 -1.36
N VAL A 73 -19.91 10.37 -1.32
CA VAL A 73 -19.90 9.08 -2.04
C VAL A 73 -21.04 8.19 -1.55
N ALA A 74 -21.22 8.06 -0.23
CA ALA A 74 -22.30 7.29 0.37
C ALA A 74 -23.68 7.74 -0.17
N LYS A 75 -23.95 9.06 -0.18
CA LYS A 75 -25.20 9.60 -0.73
C LYS A 75 -25.37 9.32 -2.22
N GLN A 76 -24.30 9.42 -3.01
CA GLN A 76 -24.35 9.17 -4.46
C GLN A 76 -24.70 7.72 -4.80
N PHE A 77 -24.23 6.75 -3.99
CA PHE A 77 -24.46 5.33 -4.21
C PHE A 77 -25.62 4.75 -3.38
N GLY A 78 -26.45 5.61 -2.79
CA GLY A 78 -27.68 5.19 -2.10
C GLY A 78 -27.46 4.64 -0.69
N SER A 79 -26.28 4.87 -0.09
CA SER A 79 -26.10 4.68 1.35
C SER A 79 -26.64 5.90 2.08
N ASP A 80 -27.87 5.78 2.56
CA ASP A 80 -28.57 6.77 3.39
C ASP A 80 -28.21 6.64 4.89
N GLY A 81 -27.12 5.95 5.20
CA GLY A 81 -26.71 5.59 6.57
C GLY A 81 -27.50 4.42 7.16
N LYS A 82 -28.48 3.86 6.45
CA LYS A 82 -29.28 2.69 6.89
C LYS A 82 -29.03 1.46 6.03
N THR A 83 -28.64 1.65 4.77
CA THR A 83 -28.26 0.54 3.89
C THR A 83 -26.87 0.01 4.27
N ASP A 84 -26.82 -1.25 4.69
CA ASP A 84 -25.57 -1.99 4.85
C ASP A 84 -24.94 -2.24 3.47
N MET A 85 -23.85 -1.53 3.20
CA MET A 85 -23.09 -1.63 1.94
C MET A 85 -22.39 -2.98 1.77
N LEU A 86 -22.26 -3.78 2.84
CA LEU A 86 -21.68 -5.12 2.78
C LEU A 86 -22.72 -6.19 2.43
N LYS A 87 -24.02 -5.87 2.57
CA LYS A 87 -25.11 -6.79 2.24
C LYS A 87 -25.52 -6.60 0.78
N PHE A 88 -25.66 -7.71 0.05
CA PHE A 88 -26.22 -7.69 -1.30
C PHE A 88 -27.67 -7.17 -1.27
N PRO A 89 -28.08 -6.32 -2.23
CA PRO A 89 -29.41 -5.73 -2.24
C PRO A 89 -30.51 -6.77 -2.47
N GLU A 90 -31.65 -6.56 -1.83
CA GLU A 90 -32.88 -7.30 -2.12
C GLU A 90 -33.65 -6.56 -3.21
N PHE A 91 -33.96 -7.27 -4.29
CA PHE A 91 -34.72 -6.72 -5.41
C PHE A 91 -36.18 -7.13 -5.29
N GLN A 92 -37.09 -6.15 -5.37
CA GLN A 92 -38.52 -6.40 -5.52
C GLN A 92 -38.96 -5.83 -6.87
N PHE A 93 -39.58 -6.68 -7.69
CA PHE A 93 -40.11 -6.28 -8.99
C PHE A 93 -41.64 -6.23 -8.88
N PRO A 94 -42.26 -5.04 -8.88
CA PRO A 94 -43.71 -4.94 -8.86
C PRO A 94 -44.27 -5.45 -10.18
N ASP A 95 -45.44 -6.11 -10.13
CA ASP A 95 -46.14 -6.55 -11.34
C ASP A 95 -46.50 -5.32 -12.21
N VAL A 96 -46.21 -5.44 -13.51
CA VAL A 96 -46.51 -4.38 -14.49
C VAL A 96 -48.02 -4.32 -14.68
N LYS A 97 -48.66 -3.23 -14.25
CA LYS A 97 -50.04 -2.93 -14.60
C LYS A 97 -50.07 -2.42 -16.04
N VAL A 98 -50.60 -3.23 -16.95
CA VAL A 98 -50.85 -2.83 -18.34
C VAL A 98 -52.21 -2.17 -18.39
N ASP A 99 -52.25 -0.89 -18.74
CA ASP A 99 -53.52 -0.18 -18.96
C ASP A 99 -54.23 -0.79 -20.19
N PRO A 100 -55.55 -1.08 -20.11
CA PRO A 100 -56.27 -1.63 -21.24
C PRO A 100 -56.32 -0.64 -22.40
N ILE A 101 -55.85 -1.05 -23.57
CA ILE A 101 -55.98 -0.28 -24.81
C ILE A 101 -57.42 -0.42 -25.28
N THR A 102 -58.31 0.45 -24.82
CA THR A 102 -59.68 0.51 -25.35
C THR A 102 -59.62 1.04 -26.79
N GLN A 103 -59.53 0.15 -27.77
CA GLN A 103 -60.03 0.44 -29.11
C GLN A 103 -61.54 0.51 -29.02
N ALA A 104 -62.10 1.73 -29.12
CA ALA A 104 -63.54 1.91 -29.27
C ALA A 104 -64.02 1.17 -30.54
N PRO A 105 -65.07 0.32 -30.47
CA PRO A 105 -65.71 -0.15 -31.68
C PRO A 105 -66.51 1.01 -32.30
N GLN A 106 -66.39 1.17 -33.62
CA GLN A 106 -67.26 2.01 -34.46
C GLN A 106 -68.72 1.55 -34.39
#